data_AF-A0A975H853-F1
#
_entry.id   AF-A0A975H853-F1
#
_cell.length_a   1.000
_cell.length_b   1.000
_cell.length_c   1.000
_cell.angle_alpha   90.00
_cell.angle_beta   90.00
_cell.angle_gamma   90.00
#
_symmetry.space_group_name_H-M   'P 1'
#
loop_
_entity.id
_entity.type
_entity.pdbx_description
1 polymer ?
#
loop_
_entity_poly.entity_id
_entity_poly.type
_entity_poly.pdbx_seq_one_letter_code
_entity_poly.pdbx_strand_id
1 'polypeptide(L)'
;MYKRNYHPLIPLFYIKGILDENQLGEIAKRTLQHWNKNKDKHYDFESLVFPFLNELGDIQKIYERKQLKKTMKFILHLSDGYQKVLNEVHNSKKVVKQNTNFIINSINQIIAISGINIKRACKFYGVSSDWYYREKRKINCSLNIFKTCYKQHPNQLTFKETTAIEKLVTNPAHYGKTKTTLYYFALRNKLVSCAKSTFSKYAKALGYQKPKKPKIPIKKGVRANRIFEWLHVDITLVPTL
;
A
#
# COMPACT_ATOMS: atom_id res chain seq x y z
N MET A 1 48.70 -3.87 -43.19
CA MET A 1 47.40 -4.46 -42.82
C MET A 1 46.94 -3.79 -41.52
N TYR A 2 45.93 -2.91 -41.57
CA TYR A 2 45.53 -2.12 -40.40
C TYR A 2 44.83 -3.00 -39.34
N LYS A 3 45.15 -2.76 -38.07
CA LYS A 3 44.48 -3.41 -36.94
C LYS A 3 43.01 -3.00 -36.95
N ARG A 4 42.10 -3.95 -37.17
CA ARG A 4 40.65 -3.71 -37.09
C ARG A 4 40.26 -3.50 -35.63
N ASN A 5 39.54 -2.41 -35.35
CA ASN A 5 38.98 -2.14 -34.03
C ASN A 5 37.56 -2.72 -33.97
N TYR A 6 37.38 -3.79 -33.20
CA TYR A 6 36.08 -4.42 -32.99
C TYR A 6 35.31 -3.68 -31.91
N HIS A 7 33.98 -3.63 -32.04
CA HIS A 7 33.13 -3.17 -30.96
C HIS A 7 33.34 -4.07 -29.71
N PRO A 8 33.46 -3.53 -28.49
CA PRO A 8 33.80 -4.31 -27.29
C PRO A 8 32.83 -5.47 -26.97
N LEU A 9 31.59 -5.42 -27.48
CA LEU A 9 30.60 -6.50 -27.33
C LEU A 9 30.87 -7.70 -28.25
N ILE A 10 31.56 -7.55 -29.36
CA ILE A 10 31.82 -8.65 -30.32
C ILE A 10 32.65 -9.77 -29.67
N PRO A 11 33.77 -9.49 -28.96
CA PRO A 11 34.47 -10.52 -28.19
C PRO A 11 33.57 -11.23 -27.16
N LEU A 12 32.65 -10.50 -26.51
CA LEU A 12 31.74 -11.07 -25.50
C LEU A 12 30.70 -12.00 -26.15
N PHE A 13 30.14 -11.59 -27.29
CA PHE A 13 29.22 -12.41 -28.08
C PHE A 13 29.90 -13.66 -28.63
N TYR A 14 31.17 -13.56 -29.03
CA TYR A 14 31.98 -14.70 -29.43
C TYR A 14 32.14 -15.70 -28.28
N ILE A 15 32.59 -15.26 -27.11
CA ILE A 15 32.82 -16.11 -25.94
C ILE A 15 31.52 -16.80 -25.48
N LYS A 16 30.37 -16.11 -25.62
CA LYS A 16 29.06 -16.64 -25.26
C LYS A 16 28.38 -17.46 -26.37
N GLY A 17 29.02 -17.65 -27.52
CA GLY A 17 28.47 -18.45 -28.63
C GLY A 17 27.22 -17.85 -29.28
N ILE A 18 27.10 -16.52 -29.27
CA ILE A 18 25.96 -15.75 -29.79
C ILE A 18 26.08 -15.50 -31.30
N LEU A 19 27.30 -15.44 -31.81
CA LEU A 19 27.59 -15.14 -33.22
C LEU A 19 27.29 -16.34 -34.15
N ASP A 20 26.69 -16.06 -35.30
CA ASP A 20 26.43 -17.06 -36.34
C ASP A 20 27.70 -17.38 -37.18
N GLU A 21 27.66 -18.45 -37.97
CA GLU A 21 28.80 -18.89 -38.80
C GLU A 21 29.24 -17.85 -39.83
N ASN A 22 28.30 -17.05 -40.36
CA ASN A 22 28.60 -16.00 -41.33
C ASN A 22 29.35 -14.84 -40.66
N GLN A 23 28.90 -14.41 -39.49
CA GLN A 23 29.52 -13.39 -38.65
C GLN A 23 30.92 -13.81 -38.19
N LEU A 24 31.10 -15.08 -37.84
CA LEU A 24 32.41 -15.64 -37.51
C LEU A 24 33.38 -15.60 -38.70
N GLY A 25 32.87 -15.78 -39.92
CA GLY A 25 33.64 -15.68 -41.17
C GLY A 25 34.23 -14.29 -41.43
N GLU A 26 33.59 -13.23 -40.93
CA GLU A 26 34.08 -11.85 -41.08
C GLU A 26 35.26 -11.51 -40.14
N ILE A 27 35.47 -12.32 -39.09
CA ILE A 27 36.48 -12.10 -38.07
C ILE A 27 37.77 -12.83 -38.43
N ALA A 28 38.89 -12.11 -38.39
CA ALA A 28 40.19 -12.70 -38.71
C ALA A 28 40.55 -13.84 -37.72
N LYS A 29 41.00 -14.98 -38.25
CA LYS A 29 41.37 -16.17 -37.45
C LYS A 29 42.33 -15.88 -36.29
N ARG A 30 43.32 -15.00 -36.50
CA ARG A 30 44.27 -14.57 -35.46
C ARG A 30 43.58 -13.85 -34.29
N THR A 31 42.53 -13.08 -34.56
CA THR A 31 41.73 -12.41 -33.54
C THR A 31 40.94 -13.41 -32.71
N LEU A 32 40.29 -14.39 -33.35
CA LEU A 32 39.58 -15.47 -32.67
C LEU A 32 40.50 -16.31 -31.77
N GLN A 33 41.70 -16.63 -32.25
CA GLN A 33 42.74 -17.32 -31.46
C GLN A 33 43.16 -16.49 -30.24
N HIS A 34 43.32 -15.17 -30.39
CA HIS A 34 43.64 -14.29 -29.29
C HIS A 34 42.53 -14.25 -28.23
N TRP A 35 41.26 -14.17 -28.65
CA TRP A 35 40.12 -14.20 -27.71
C TRP A 35 40.01 -15.56 -26.99
N ASN A 36 40.19 -16.67 -27.70
CA ASN A 36 40.19 -18.01 -27.09
C ASN A 36 41.31 -18.18 -26.04
N LYS A 37 42.49 -17.61 -26.29
CA LYS A 37 43.60 -17.63 -25.31
C LYS A 37 43.31 -16.78 -24.07
N ASN A 38 42.44 -15.78 -24.18
CA ASN A 38 42.13 -14.84 -23.11
C ASN A 38 40.72 -15.03 -22.52
N LYS A 39 39.99 -16.09 -22.90
CA LYS A 39 38.59 -16.31 -22.50
C LYS A 39 38.42 -16.53 -20.99
N ASP A 40 39.43 -17.09 -20.35
CA ASP A 40 39.42 -17.43 -18.91
C ASP A 40 40.09 -16.34 -18.05
N LYS A 41 40.51 -15.22 -18.65
CA LYS A 41 41.05 -14.09 -17.90
C LYS A 41 39.91 -13.32 -17.26
N HIS A 42 39.98 -13.16 -15.94
CA HIS A 42 39.05 -12.28 -15.24
C HIS A 42 39.20 -10.84 -15.74
N TYR A 43 38.08 -10.26 -16.16
CA TYR A 43 38.00 -8.83 -16.44
C TYR A 43 37.59 -8.12 -15.16
N ASP A 44 38.20 -6.96 -14.90
CA ASP A 44 37.76 -6.11 -13.80
C ASP A 44 36.28 -5.76 -13.98
N PHE A 45 35.53 -5.79 -12.86
CA PHE A 45 34.08 -5.50 -12.81
C PHE A 45 33.18 -6.45 -13.61
N GLU A 46 33.64 -7.66 -13.96
CA GLU A 46 32.84 -8.67 -14.66
C GLU A 46 31.51 -8.98 -13.95
N SER A 47 31.49 -8.92 -12.62
CA SER A 47 30.29 -9.11 -11.79
C SER A 47 29.15 -8.13 -12.08
N LEU A 48 29.44 -6.93 -12.60
CA LEU A 48 28.42 -5.95 -12.97
C LEU A 48 27.67 -6.35 -14.25
N VAL A 49 28.35 -7.04 -15.17
CA VAL A 49 27.81 -7.38 -16.50
C VAL A 49 27.30 -8.82 -16.56
N PHE A 50 27.78 -9.67 -15.65
CA PHE A 50 27.44 -11.10 -15.59
C PHE A 50 25.93 -11.41 -15.60
N PRO A 51 25.06 -10.70 -14.86
CA PRO A 51 23.62 -10.98 -14.88
C PRO A 51 23.01 -10.75 -16.28
N PHE A 52 23.47 -9.70 -16.98
CA PHE A 52 22.97 -9.36 -18.31
C PHE A 52 23.52 -10.30 -19.38
N LEU A 53 24.80 -10.67 -19.30
CA LEU A 53 25.45 -11.56 -20.27
C LEU A 53 24.86 -12.98 -20.25
N ASN A 54 24.39 -13.46 -19.10
CA ASN A 54 23.77 -14.78 -19.01
C ASN A 54 22.36 -14.82 -19.61
N GLU A 55 21.61 -13.71 -19.52
CA GLU A 55 20.25 -13.62 -20.09
C GLU A 55 20.26 -13.22 -21.58
N LEU A 56 21.39 -12.74 -22.11
CA LEU A 56 21.51 -12.18 -23.46
C LEU A 56 21.11 -13.15 -24.58
N GLY A 57 21.48 -14.43 -24.46
CA GLY A 57 21.09 -15.45 -25.44
C GLY A 57 19.57 -15.70 -25.47
N ASP A 58 18.92 -15.68 -24.31
CA ASP A 58 17.46 -15.83 -24.22
C ASP A 58 16.76 -14.57 -24.75
N ILE A 59 17.29 -13.38 -24.45
CA ILE A 59 16.80 -12.11 -25.01
C ILE A 59 16.89 -12.12 -26.54
N GLN A 60 18.00 -12.57 -27.11
CA GLN A 60 18.16 -12.68 -28.55
C GLN A 60 17.11 -13.61 -29.16
N LYS A 61 16.93 -14.82 -28.61
CA LYS A 61 15.91 -15.77 -29.08
C LYS A 61 14.49 -15.19 -29.03
N ILE A 62 14.18 -14.37 -28.02
CA ILE A 62 12.90 -13.65 -27.92
C ILE A 62 12.77 -12.60 -29.03
N TYR A 63 13.85 -11.89 -29.35
CA TYR A 63 13.86 -10.83 -30.36
C TYR A 63 13.85 -11.36 -31.80
N GLU A 64 14.44 -12.52 -32.04
CA GLU A 64 14.39 -13.24 -33.33
C GLU A 64 12.96 -13.70 -33.65
N ARG A 65 12.19 -14.08 -32.61
CA ARG A 65 10.79 -14.49 -32.77
C ARG A 65 9.86 -13.28 -32.75
N LYS A 66 9.40 -12.85 -33.94
CA LYS A 66 8.51 -11.69 -34.14
C LYS A 66 7.31 -11.66 -33.17
N GLN A 67 6.67 -12.81 -32.92
CA GLN A 67 5.51 -12.89 -32.04
C GLN A 67 5.88 -12.67 -30.56
N LEU A 68 6.94 -13.31 -30.06
CA LEU A 68 7.38 -13.14 -28.67
C LEU A 68 7.84 -11.71 -28.40
N LYS A 69 8.58 -11.10 -29.33
CA LYS A 69 8.97 -9.69 -29.27
C LYS A 69 7.75 -8.77 -29.16
N LYS A 70 6.70 -9.02 -29.95
CA LYS A 70 5.45 -8.25 -29.88
C LYS A 70 4.75 -8.44 -28.54
N THR A 71 4.62 -9.69 -28.07
CA THR A 71 3.98 -10.01 -26.78
C THR A 71 4.70 -9.36 -25.62
N MET A 72 6.04 -9.39 -25.60
CA MET A 72 6.83 -8.77 -24.53
C MET A 72 6.65 -7.26 -24.49
N LYS A 73 6.71 -6.59 -25.65
CA LYS A 73 6.40 -5.15 -25.74
C LYS A 73 4.98 -4.84 -25.27
N PHE A 74 4.00 -5.65 -25.68
CA PHE A 74 2.62 -5.50 -25.25
C PHE A 74 2.48 -5.58 -23.73
N ILE A 75 3.07 -6.60 -23.09
CA ILE A 75 3.01 -6.77 -21.63
C ILE A 75 3.67 -5.59 -20.91
N LEU A 76 4.83 -5.11 -21.41
CA LEU A 76 5.52 -3.97 -20.82
C LEU A 76 4.66 -2.70 -20.90
N HIS A 77 4.14 -2.37 -22.09
CA HIS A 77 3.27 -1.21 -22.26
C HIS A 77 1.97 -1.31 -21.44
N LEU A 78 1.38 -2.49 -21.35
CA LEU A 78 0.19 -2.75 -20.53
C LEU A 78 0.50 -2.53 -19.05
N SER A 79 1.61 -3.11 -18.57
CA SER A 79 2.06 -2.97 -17.18
C SER A 79 2.33 -1.51 -16.83
N ASP A 80 3.09 -0.79 -17.66
CA ASP A 80 3.44 0.61 -17.41
C ASP A 80 2.21 1.53 -17.48
N GLY A 81 1.32 1.30 -18.45
CA GLY A 81 0.05 2.02 -18.56
C GLY A 81 -0.85 1.80 -17.35
N TYR A 82 -1.00 0.54 -16.94
CA TYR A 82 -1.79 0.19 -15.76
C TYR A 82 -1.23 0.82 -14.47
N GLN A 83 0.10 0.84 -14.31
CA GLN A 83 0.72 1.51 -13.16
C GLN A 83 0.49 3.01 -13.14
N LYS A 84 0.58 3.70 -14.29
CA LYS A 84 0.29 5.13 -14.36
C LYS A 84 -1.15 5.42 -13.96
N VAL A 85 -2.10 4.68 -14.50
CA VAL A 85 -3.53 4.81 -14.14
C VAL A 85 -3.74 4.56 -12.65
N LEU A 86 -3.17 3.49 -12.09
CA LEU A 86 -3.30 3.20 -10.66
C LEU A 86 -2.76 4.32 -9.76
N ASN A 87 -1.69 5.00 -10.20
CA ASN A 87 -1.10 6.11 -9.46
C ASN A 87 -1.95 7.39 -9.53
N GLU A 88 -2.63 7.63 -10.65
CA GLU A 88 -3.48 8.81 -10.87
C GLU A 88 -4.89 8.67 -10.25
N VAL A 89 -5.37 7.44 -10.05
CA VAL A 89 -6.69 7.20 -9.46
C VAL A 89 -6.73 7.67 -8.00
N HIS A 90 -7.52 8.71 -7.74
CA HIS A 90 -7.85 9.14 -6.39
C HIS A 90 -8.50 7.97 -5.61
N ASN A 91 -8.08 7.74 -4.37
CA ASN A 91 -8.45 6.58 -3.55
C ASN A 91 -8.00 5.19 -4.07
N SER A 92 -6.98 5.09 -4.94
CA SER A 92 -6.41 3.79 -5.38
C SER A 92 -6.11 2.83 -4.21
N LYS A 93 -5.56 3.35 -3.10
CA LYS A 93 -5.32 2.59 -1.87
C LYS A 93 -6.58 1.95 -1.27
N LYS A 94 -7.74 2.60 -1.39
CA LYS A 94 -9.03 2.06 -0.91
C LYS A 94 -9.49 0.91 -1.78
N VAL A 95 -9.34 1.02 -3.11
CA VAL A 95 -9.69 -0.03 -4.08
C VAL A 95 -8.85 -1.29 -3.85
N VAL A 96 -7.54 -1.12 -3.67
CA VAL A 96 -6.62 -2.22 -3.32
C VAL A 96 -7.04 -2.91 -2.02
N LYS A 97 -7.44 -2.13 -1.01
CA LYS A 97 -7.89 -2.66 0.29
C LYS A 97 -9.22 -3.43 0.20
N GLN A 98 -10.11 -3.04 -0.71
CA GLN A 98 -11.38 -3.75 -0.92
C GLN A 98 -11.17 -5.08 -1.64
N ASN A 99 -10.20 -5.14 -2.56
CA ASN A 99 -9.92 -6.31 -3.40
C ASN A 99 -8.72 -7.13 -2.92
N THR A 100 -8.38 -7.08 -1.63
CA THR A 100 -7.15 -7.66 -1.08
C THR A 100 -7.03 -9.17 -1.34
N ASN A 101 -8.10 -9.94 -1.11
CA ASN A 101 -8.07 -11.39 -1.31
C ASN A 101 -7.82 -11.77 -2.78
N PHE A 102 -8.47 -11.05 -3.70
CA PHE A 102 -8.27 -11.25 -5.13
C PHE A 102 -6.83 -10.97 -5.54
N ILE A 103 -6.28 -9.82 -5.12
CA ILE A 103 -4.89 -9.44 -5.44
C ILE A 103 -3.89 -10.46 -4.89
N ILE A 104 -4.06 -10.94 -3.66
CA ILE A 104 -3.17 -11.96 -3.08
C ILE A 104 -3.22 -13.25 -3.90
N ASN A 105 -4.42 -13.70 -4.28
CA ASN A 105 -4.58 -14.92 -5.08
C ASN A 105 -3.94 -14.76 -6.46
N SER A 106 -4.13 -13.62 -7.13
CA SER A 106 -3.50 -13.37 -8.42
C SER A 106 -1.97 -13.31 -8.32
N ILE A 107 -1.42 -12.67 -7.28
CA ILE A 107 0.04 -12.67 -7.03
C ILE A 107 0.56 -14.10 -6.84
N ASN A 108 -0.13 -14.93 -6.06
CA ASN A 108 0.26 -16.32 -5.86
C ASN A 108 0.25 -17.12 -7.18
N GLN A 109 -0.77 -16.91 -8.02
CA GLN A 109 -0.87 -17.57 -9.32
C GLN A 109 0.27 -17.14 -10.26
N ILE A 110 0.58 -15.84 -10.33
CA ILE A 110 1.70 -15.35 -11.16
C ILE A 110 3.01 -16.01 -10.73
N ILE A 111 3.27 -16.08 -9.41
CA ILE A 111 4.50 -16.70 -8.89
C ILE A 111 4.55 -18.19 -9.25
N ALA A 112 3.44 -18.91 -9.10
CA ALA A 112 3.36 -20.32 -9.42
C ALA A 112 3.58 -20.61 -10.92
N ILE A 113 3.06 -19.76 -11.81
CA ILE A 113 3.18 -19.97 -13.27
C ILE A 113 4.55 -19.55 -13.80
N SER A 114 5.10 -18.45 -13.29
CA SER A 114 6.27 -17.79 -13.90
C SER A 114 7.57 -17.97 -13.13
N GLY A 115 7.53 -18.41 -11.88
CA GLY A 115 8.72 -18.48 -11.01
C GLY A 115 9.30 -17.10 -10.64
N ILE A 116 8.60 -16.01 -10.93
CA ILE A 116 9.08 -14.65 -10.69
C ILE A 116 9.13 -14.35 -9.18
N ASN A 117 10.13 -13.57 -8.76
CA ASN A 117 10.26 -13.08 -7.40
C ASN A 117 9.00 -12.31 -6.94
N ILE A 118 8.56 -12.55 -5.71
CA ILE A 118 7.40 -11.92 -5.07
C ILE A 118 7.41 -10.39 -5.19
N LYS A 119 8.58 -9.76 -5.11
CA LYS A 119 8.72 -8.29 -5.24
C LYS A 119 8.29 -7.79 -6.61
N ARG A 120 8.65 -8.52 -7.67
CA ARG A 120 8.26 -8.20 -9.05
C ARG A 120 6.77 -8.48 -9.28
N ALA A 121 6.26 -9.60 -8.76
CA ALA A 121 4.83 -9.92 -8.83
C ALA A 121 3.95 -8.86 -8.13
N CYS A 122 4.37 -8.38 -6.95
CA CYS A 122 3.68 -7.31 -6.23
C CYS A 122 3.68 -5.98 -7.01
N LYS A 123 4.78 -5.69 -7.71
CA LYS A 123 4.93 -4.46 -8.52
C LYS A 123 3.86 -4.38 -9.62
N PHE A 124 3.47 -5.48 -10.26
CA PHE A 124 2.40 -5.48 -11.27
C PHE A 124 1.06 -4.94 -10.74
N TYR A 125 0.76 -5.16 -9.46
CA TYR A 125 -0.47 -4.69 -8.82
C TYR A 125 -0.29 -3.36 -8.06
N GLY A 126 0.87 -2.72 -8.16
CA GLY A 126 1.16 -1.47 -7.44
C GLY A 126 1.21 -1.64 -5.91
N VAL A 127 1.50 -2.84 -5.41
CA VAL A 127 1.59 -3.13 -3.97
C VAL A 127 3.04 -3.45 -3.56
N SER A 128 3.37 -3.22 -2.29
CA SER A 128 4.68 -3.61 -1.75
C SER A 128 4.69 -5.06 -1.29
N SER A 129 5.87 -5.69 -1.23
CA SER A 129 6.02 -7.04 -0.65
C SER A 129 5.56 -7.08 0.81
N ASP A 130 5.81 -6.01 1.58
CA ASP A 130 5.39 -5.93 2.99
C ASP A 130 3.88 -5.87 3.14
N TRP A 131 3.21 -5.15 2.24
CA TRP A 131 1.74 -5.15 2.17
C TRP A 131 1.24 -6.57 1.91
N TYR A 132 1.79 -7.26 0.90
CA TYR A 132 1.41 -8.64 0.59
C TYR A 132 1.55 -9.58 1.79
N TYR A 133 2.71 -9.60 2.45
CA TYR A 133 2.93 -10.47 3.61
C TYR A 133 2.09 -10.08 4.83
N ARG A 134 1.83 -8.79 5.02
CA ARG A 134 0.95 -8.33 6.10
C ARG A 134 -0.48 -8.83 5.87
N GLU A 135 -1.01 -8.64 4.67
CA GLU A 135 -2.38 -9.04 4.35
C GLU A 135 -2.52 -10.56 4.33
N LYS A 136 -1.55 -11.30 3.79
CA LYS A 136 -1.54 -12.78 3.81
C LYS A 136 -1.49 -13.36 5.22
N ARG A 137 -0.82 -12.68 6.16
CA ARG A 137 -0.75 -13.10 7.57
C ARG A 137 -1.95 -12.65 8.40
N LYS A 138 -2.89 -11.86 7.86
CA LYS A 138 -4.05 -11.43 8.64
C LYS A 138 -4.89 -12.64 9.03
N ILE A 139 -5.14 -12.76 10.33
CA ILE A 139 -6.03 -13.77 10.87
C ILE A 139 -7.35 -13.06 11.10
N ASN A 140 -8.42 -13.60 10.54
CA ASN A 140 -9.75 -13.07 10.75
C ASN A 140 -10.33 -13.67 12.03
N CYS A 141 -10.53 -12.85 13.07
CA CYS A 141 -11.21 -13.26 14.29
C CYS A 141 -12.66 -12.78 14.25
N SER A 142 -13.59 -13.71 14.00
CA SER A 142 -15.03 -13.44 13.94
C SER A 142 -15.61 -12.95 15.28
N LEU A 143 -15.02 -13.37 16.40
CA LEU A 143 -15.52 -13.08 17.75
C LEU A 143 -15.32 -11.63 18.20
N ASN A 144 -14.39 -10.89 17.57
CA ASN A 144 -14.14 -9.50 17.93
C ASN A 144 -14.94 -8.55 17.05
N ILE A 145 -15.52 -7.49 17.64
CA ILE A 145 -16.31 -6.45 16.97
C ILE A 145 -15.54 -5.81 15.81
N PHE A 146 -14.23 -5.67 15.96
CA PHE A 146 -13.35 -5.08 14.94
C PHE A 146 -12.72 -6.11 13.99
N LYS A 147 -13.19 -7.36 13.99
CA LYS A 147 -12.67 -8.48 13.15
C LYS A 147 -11.15 -8.63 13.20
N THR A 148 -10.57 -8.36 14.37
CA THR A 148 -9.13 -8.32 14.60
C THR A 148 -8.77 -9.22 15.78
N CYS A 149 -7.64 -9.88 15.70
CA CYS A 149 -7.21 -10.86 16.71
C CYS A 149 -6.26 -10.24 17.74
N TYR A 150 -6.39 -10.64 19.01
CA TYR A 150 -5.46 -10.24 20.08
C TYR A 150 -3.99 -10.54 19.76
N LYS A 151 -3.72 -11.68 19.11
CA LYS A 151 -2.35 -12.06 18.70
C LYS A 151 -1.71 -11.02 17.76
N GLN A 152 -2.51 -10.33 16.95
CA GLN A 152 -2.04 -9.28 16.03
C GLN A 152 -2.16 -7.87 16.63
N HIS A 153 -3.08 -7.71 17.58
CA HIS A 153 -3.42 -6.45 18.22
C HIS A 153 -3.54 -6.66 19.73
N PRO A 154 -2.42 -6.75 20.46
CA PRO A 154 -2.43 -7.08 21.89
C PRO A 154 -3.12 -6.01 22.75
N ASN A 155 -3.07 -4.75 22.33
CA ASN A 155 -3.65 -3.61 23.04
C ASN A 155 -5.18 -3.48 22.83
N GLN A 156 -5.88 -4.59 22.61
CA GLN A 156 -7.33 -4.64 22.50
C GLN A 156 -7.97 -4.80 23.88
N LEU A 157 -9.18 -4.27 24.04
CA LEU A 157 -9.98 -4.48 25.24
C LEU A 157 -10.36 -5.95 25.32
N THR A 158 -10.29 -6.53 26.52
CA THR A 158 -10.65 -7.93 26.77
C THR A 158 -12.13 -8.18 26.49
N PHE A 159 -12.51 -9.44 26.20
CA PHE A 159 -13.92 -9.78 25.98
C PHE A 159 -14.81 -9.38 27.18
N LYS A 160 -14.30 -9.56 28.41
CA LYS A 160 -14.98 -9.15 29.64
C LYS A 160 -15.27 -7.65 29.64
N GLU A 161 -14.27 -6.83 29.33
CA GLU A 161 -14.45 -5.37 29.27
C GLU A 161 -15.38 -4.96 28.12
N THR A 162 -15.28 -5.60 26.95
CA THR A 162 -16.17 -5.28 25.82
C THR A 162 -17.63 -5.59 26.14
N THR A 163 -17.91 -6.73 26.79
CA THR A 163 -19.27 -7.08 27.23
C THR A 163 -19.75 -6.17 28.34
N ALA A 164 -18.87 -5.71 29.24
CA ALA A 164 -19.21 -4.72 30.25
C ALA A 164 -19.60 -3.37 29.63
N ILE A 165 -18.85 -2.90 28.62
CA ILE A 165 -19.17 -1.68 27.88
C ILE A 165 -20.50 -1.84 27.14
N GLU A 166 -20.71 -2.98 26.47
CA GLU A 166 -21.95 -3.28 25.76
C GLU A 166 -23.16 -3.20 26.70
N LYS A 167 -23.12 -3.95 27.82
CA LYS A 167 -24.17 -3.92 28.85
C LYS A 167 -24.41 -2.51 29.40
N LEU A 168 -23.34 -1.73 29.59
CA LEU A 168 -23.44 -0.36 30.11
C LEU A 168 -24.12 0.58 29.11
N VAL A 169 -23.86 0.41 27.81
CA VAL A 169 -24.36 1.29 26.76
C VAL A 169 -25.78 0.93 26.34
N THR A 170 -26.16 -0.35 26.40
CA THR A 170 -27.50 -0.84 26.05
C THR A 170 -28.50 -0.74 27.21
N ASN A 171 -28.03 -0.50 28.44
CA ASN A 171 -28.92 -0.36 29.59
C ASN A 171 -29.82 0.89 29.45
N PRO A 172 -31.16 0.73 29.48
CA PRO A 172 -32.10 1.86 29.40
C PRO A 172 -31.89 2.93 30.48
N ALA A 173 -31.42 2.57 31.68
CA ALA A 173 -31.13 3.50 32.78
C ALA A 173 -29.96 4.47 32.48
N HIS A 174 -29.25 4.24 31.37
CA HIS A 174 -28.11 5.03 30.93
C HIS A 174 -28.37 5.80 29.64
N TYR A 175 -29.58 5.70 29.10
CA TYR A 175 -29.99 6.48 27.94
C TYR A 175 -29.95 7.99 28.26
N GLY A 176 -29.47 8.76 27.28
CA GLY A 176 -29.26 10.20 27.43
C GLY A 176 -27.92 10.61 28.05
N LYS A 177 -27.19 9.70 28.72
CA LYS A 177 -25.89 10.01 29.32
C LYS A 177 -24.80 10.17 28.26
N THR A 178 -23.86 11.08 28.49
CA THR A 178 -22.72 11.24 27.58
C THR A 178 -21.72 10.09 27.73
N LYS A 179 -20.96 9.78 26.68
CA LYS A 179 -19.84 8.82 26.74
C LYS A 179 -18.85 9.12 27.86
N THR A 180 -18.60 10.40 28.15
CA THR A 180 -17.70 10.83 29.23
C THR A 180 -18.26 10.43 30.59
N THR A 181 -19.56 10.65 30.81
CA THR A 181 -20.25 10.26 32.04
C THR A 181 -20.23 8.74 32.21
N LEU A 182 -20.52 7.98 31.15
CA LEU A 182 -20.46 6.52 31.17
C LEU A 182 -19.05 5.99 31.41
N TYR A 183 -18.03 6.65 30.83
CA TYR A 183 -16.63 6.29 31.05
C TYR A 183 -16.23 6.41 32.53
N TYR A 184 -16.50 7.56 33.17
CA TYR A 184 -16.16 7.75 34.58
C TYR A 184 -17.03 6.90 35.51
N PHE A 185 -18.25 6.54 35.10
CA PHE A 185 -19.04 5.53 35.81
C PHE A 185 -18.38 4.15 35.73
N ALA A 186 -17.97 3.72 34.53
CA ALA A 186 -17.30 2.44 34.32
C ALA A 186 -15.98 2.35 35.07
N LEU A 187 -15.20 3.43 35.10
CA LEU A 187 -13.92 3.51 35.80
C LEU A 187 -14.10 3.41 37.32
N ARG A 188 -15.07 4.14 37.89
CA ARG A 188 -15.38 4.09 39.33
C ARG A 188 -15.85 2.70 39.78
N ASN A 189 -16.61 2.01 38.93
CA ASN A 189 -17.09 0.66 39.19
C ASN A 189 -16.10 -0.45 38.76
N LYS A 190 -14.85 -0.09 38.39
CA LYS A 190 -13.80 -1.03 37.94
C LYS A 190 -14.24 -1.95 36.80
N LEU A 191 -15.14 -1.49 35.93
CA LEU A 191 -15.67 -2.27 34.79
C LEU A 191 -14.71 -2.29 33.59
N VAL A 192 -13.84 -1.28 33.47
CA VAL A 192 -12.89 -1.11 32.37
C VAL A 192 -11.58 -0.51 32.87
N SER A 193 -10.46 -0.88 32.24
CA SER A 193 -9.12 -0.32 32.56
C SER A 193 -8.53 0.52 31.40
N CYS A 194 -9.32 0.83 30.38
CA CYS A 194 -8.82 1.53 29.19
C CYS A 194 -8.91 3.05 29.28
N ALA A 195 -8.20 3.75 28.39
CA ALA A 195 -8.33 5.19 28.23
C ALA A 195 -9.70 5.61 27.67
N LYS A 196 -10.11 6.84 27.97
CA LYS A 196 -11.37 7.45 27.51
C LYS A 196 -11.59 7.39 26.00
N SER A 197 -10.53 7.58 25.21
CA SER A 197 -10.58 7.50 23.74
C SER A 197 -10.93 6.08 23.27
N THR A 198 -10.30 5.06 23.85
CA THR A 198 -10.56 3.64 23.61
C THR A 198 -12.00 3.29 24.00
N PHE A 199 -12.43 3.66 25.20
CA PHE A 199 -13.82 3.47 25.64
C PHE A 199 -14.82 4.09 24.65
N SER A 200 -14.60 5.34 24.22
CA SER A 200 -15.49 6.04 23.29
C SER A 200 -15.58 5.38 21.91
N LYS A 201 -14.46 4.79 21.44
CA LYS A 201 -14.39 4.03 20.18
C LYS A 201 -15.21 2.74 20.28
N TYR A 202 -15.05 1.97 21.35
CA TYR A 202 -15.79 0.73 21.55
C TYR A 202 -17.28 0.98 21.82
N ALA A 203 -17.61 1.95 22.68
CA ALA A 203 -19.00 2.34 22.92
C ALA A 203 -19.73 2.75 21.63
N LYS A 204 -19.05 3.44 20.70
CA LYS A 204 -19.63 3.78 19.38
C LYS A 204 -19.93 2.53 18.55
N ALA A 205 -19.02 1.56 18.55
CA ALA A 205 -19.17 0.34 17.77
C ALA A 205 -20.24 -0.60 18.35
N LEU A 206 -20.41 -0.57 19.68
CA LEU A 206 -21.35 -1.39 20.45
C LEU A 206 -22.76 -0.79 20.59
N GLY A 207 -23.09 0.24 19.80
CA GLY A 207 -24.47 0.75 19.73
C GLY A 207 -24.80 1.98 20.59
N TYR A 208 -23.80 2.74 21.06
CA TYR A 208 -24.07 4.00 21.77
C TYR A 208 -24.86 4.99 20.91
N GLN A 209 -26.01 5.41 21.43
CA GLN A 209 -26.83 6.45 20.82
C GLN A 209 -26.51 7.81 21.45
N LYS A 210 -26.17 8.78 20.60
CA LYS A 210 -25.88 10.14 21.06
C LYS A 210 -27.19 10.80 21.53
N PRO A 211 -27.24 11.41 22.73
CA PRO A 211 -28.39 12.20 23.13
C PRO A 211 -28.64 13.30 22.09
N LYS A 212 -29.87 13.37 21.59
CA LYS A 212 -30.29 14.47 20.72
C LYS A 212 -30.29 15.73 21.58
N LYS A 213 -29.58 16.77 21.13
CA LYS A 213 -29.70 18.08 21.76
C LYS A 213 -31.14 18.56 21.57
N PRO A 214 -31.79 19.09 22.61
CA PRO A 214 -33.10 19.73 22.43
C PRO A 214 -32.94 20.85 21.40
N LYS A 215 -33.91 20.97 20.49
CA LYS A 215 -33.97 22.12 19.58
C LYS A 215 -34.37 23.33 20.42
N ILE A 216 -33.42 24.22 20.66
CA ILE A 216 -33.70 25.51 21.30
C ILE A 216 -34.39 26.36 20.23
N PRO A 217 -35.61 26.87 20.47
CA PRO A 217 -36.26 27.75 19.52
C PRO A 217 -35.39 29.00 19.31
N ILE A 218 -35.26 29.41 18.05
CA ILE A 218 -34.57 30.66 17.72
C ILE A 218 -35.37 31.79 18.37
N LYS A 219 -34.76 32.50 19.32
CA LYS A 219 -35.36 33.72 19.86
C LYS A 219 -35.45 34.72 18.71
N LYS A 220 -36.64 35.28 18.46
CA LYS A 220 -36.79 36.40 17.52
C LYS A 220 -35.95 37.56 18.06
N GLY A 221 -34.88 37.92 17.37
CA GLY A 221 -34.11 39.12 17.69
C GLY A 221 -34.97 40.36 17.48
N VAL A 222 -34.72 41.42 18.25
CA VAL A 222 -35.32 42.73 18.01
C VAL A 222 -34.88 43.21 16.64
N ARG A 223 -35.82 43.64 15.80
CA ARG A 223 -35.54 44.15 14.44
C ARG A 223 -36.15 45.55 14.30
N ALA A 224 -35.34 46.50 13.85
CA ALA A 224 -35.79 47.80 13.41
C ALA A 224 -36.24 47.72 11.94
N ASN A 225 -37.39 48.30 11.63
CA ASN A 225 -37.89 48.52 10.27
C ASN A 225 -37.55 49.93 9.76
N ARG A 226 -37.27 50.89 10.65
CA ARG A 226 -36.83 52.25 10.31
C ARG A 226 -35.63 52.70 11.14
N ILE A 227 -34.90 53.69 10.62
CA ILE A 227 -33.78 54.32 11.32
C ILE A 227 -34.32 54.99 12.62
N PHE A 228 -33.59 54.87 13.73
CA PHE A 228 -33.97 55.35 15.07
C PHE A 228 -35.22 54.71 15.71
N GLU A 229 -35.70 53.58 15.21
CA GLU A 229 -36.81 52.86 15.86
C GLU A 229 -36.41 52.21 17.18
N TRP A 230 -35.16 51.73 17.26
CA TRP A 230 -34.60 51.10 18.44
C TRP A 230 -33.22 51.69 18.70
N LEU A 231 -33.00 52.17 19.92
CA LEU A 231 -31.73 52.69 20.39
C LEU A 231 -31.16 51.72 21.42
N HIS A 232 -30.00 51.15 21.12
CA HIS A 232 -29.24 50.39 22.10
C HIS A 232 -28.38 51.38 22.90
N VAL A 233 -28.55 51.40 24.22
CA VAL A 233 -27.77 52.25 25.11
C VAL A 233 -26.89 51.34 25.96
N ASP A 234 -25.59 51.44 25.73
CA ASP A 234 -24.59 50.79 26.55
C ASP A 234 -24.07 51.76 27.61
N ILE A 235 -24.11 51.33 28.87
CA ILE A 235 -23.55 52.09 29.99
C ILE A 235 -22.14 51.54 30.25
N THR A 236 -21.14 52.40 30.13
CA THR A 236 -19.78 52.09 30.53
C THR A 236 -19.49 52.77 31.86
N LEU A 237 -19.24 51.96 32.90
CA LEU A 237 -18.80 52.46 34.20
C LEU A 237 -17.28 52.66 34.16
N VAL A 238 -16.85 53.92 34.30
CA VAL A 238 -15.44 54.29 34.45
C VAL A 238 -15.21 54.63 35.92
N PRO A 239 -14.51 53.78 36.69
CA PRO A 239 -14.19 54.08 38.07
C PRO A 239 -13.09 55.16 38.13
N THR A 240 -13.29 56.20 38.93
CA THR A 240 -12.26 57.17 39.27
C THR A 240 -11.49 56.71 40.51
N LEU A 241 -10.18 56.94 40.51
CA LEU A 241 -9.26 56.65 41.63
C LEU A 241 -9.66 57.34 42.93
#